data_AF-A0AAV9J6P7-F1
#
_entry.id   AF-A0AAV9J6P7-F1
#
_cell.length_a   1.000
_cell.length_b   1.000
_cell.length_c   1.000
_cell.angle_alpha   90.00
_cell.angle_beta   90.00
_cell.angle_gamma   90.00
#
_symmetry.space_group_name_H-M   'P 1'
#
loop_
_entity.id
_entity.type
_entity.pdbx_description
1 polymer ?
#
loop_
_entity_poly.entity_id
_entity_poly.type
_entity_poly.pdbx_seq_one_letter_code
_entity_poly.pdbx_strand_id
1 'polypeptide(L)'
;MAALHQHISIAQALPPRLLHFFKRFPPPQVGTATATATPSRAPPPATIQIAENTSSADLNAGASTTEISVEPPLDATSQAPAWKKNPFLPFRNPSTGNWHPPHFSLRRQADLFKLAAAHHVLPLMPPSPKHPETKEQKRIEHGLRVKGTGVGQRVKGKYWERTLKTRLETRRKAMEAMPDMVNLWRERGHGRGWKKFPRGKPGQEEVFDAGMRHAWVHERAPSAA
;
A
#
# COMPACT_ATOMS: atom_id res chain seq x y z
N MET A 1 37.84 8.45 34.61
CA MET A 1 37.32 7.33 35.42
C MET A 1 35.86 7.54 35.84
N ALA A 2 35.47 8.70 36.40
CA ALA A 2 34.10 8.95 36.87
C ALA A 2 32.98 8.73 35.83
N ALA A 3 33.16 9.22 34.59
CA ALA A 3 32.18 9.04 33.51
C ALA A 3 31.94 7.56 33.17
N LEU A 4 32.97 6.72 33.21
CA LEU A 4 32.85 5.28 32.94
C LEU A 4 31.95 4.61 33.98
N HIS A 5 32.15 4.90 35.27
CA HIS A 5 31.31 4.37 36.33
C HIS A 5 29.85 4.86 36.23
N GLN A 6 29.65 6.12 35.81
CA GLN A 6 28.31 6.64 35.53
C GLN A 6 27.62 5.88 34.39
N HIS A 7 28.32 5.63 33.28
CA HIS A 7 27.76 4.84 32.17
C HIS A 7 27.47 3.39 32.57
N ILE A 8 28.31 2.76 33.41
CA ILE A 8 28.02 1.43 33.96
C ILE A 8 26.78 1.46 34.83
N SER A 9 26.64 2.45 35.72
CA SER A 9 25.47 2.60 36.59
C SER A 9 24.19 2.78 35.79
N ILE A 10 24.23 3.64 34.75
CA ILE A 10 23.10 3.84 33.83
C ILE A 10 22.76 2.54 33.09
N ALA A 11 23.77 1.81 32.61
CA ALA A 11 23.54 0.53 31.94
C ALA A 11 22.92 -0.51 32.89
N GLN A 12 23.38 -0.58 34.14
CA GLN A 12 22.84 -1.47 35.18
C GLN A 12 21.41 -1.08 35.61
N ALA A 13 21.04 0.19 35.51
CA ALA A 13 19.70 0.68 35.80
C ALA A 13 18.64 0.28 34.74
N LEU A 14 19.05 -0.35 33.63
CA LEU A 14 18.11 -0.83 32.60
C LEU A 14 17.22 -1.97 33.13
N PRO A 15 15.98 -2.10 32.60
CA PRO A 15 15.09 -3.20 32.94
C PRO A 15 15.75 -4.57 32.75
N PRO A 16 15.53 -5.54 33.67
CA PRO A 16 16.18 -6.85 33.63
C PRO A 16 15.87 -7.61 32.32
N ARG A 17 14.69 -7.39 31.73
CA ARG A 17 14.32 -7.97 30.42
C ARG A 17 15.25 -7.50 29.29
N LEU A 18 15.63 -6.22 29.27
CA LEU A 18 16.56 -5.66 28.29
C LEU A 18 17.99 -6.14 28.58
N LEU A 19 18.41 -6.15 29.85
CA LEU A 19 19.72 -6.66 30.24
C LEU A 19 19.91 -8.13 29.84
N HIS A 20 18.93 -9.00 30.10
CA HIS A 20 18.97 -10.40 29.68
C HIS A 20 19.01 -10.55 28.16
N PHE A 21 18.31 -9.68 27.43
CA PHE A 21 18.36 -9.67 25.98
C PHE A 21 19.77 -9.34 25.49
N PHE A 22 20.35 -8.22 25.95
CA PHE A 22 21.69 -7.79 25.55
C PHE A 22 22.80 -8.75 26.00
N LYS A 23 22.64 -9.42 27.15
CA LYS A 23 23.56 -10.48 27.60
C LYS A 23 23.62 -11.64 26.60
N ARG A 24 22.48 -12.03 26.03
CA ARG A 24 22.39 -13.15 25.08
C ARG A 24 22.69 -12.73 23.64
N PHE A 25 22.33 -11.50 23.28
CA PHE A 25 22.47 -10.93 21.95
C PHE A 25 23.18 -9.57 22.04
N PRO A 26 24.49 -9.57 22.30
CA PRO A 26 25.24 -8.32 22.47
C PRO A 26 25.25 -7.52 21.16
N PRO A 27 25.00 -6.20 21.21
CA PRO A 27 24.99 -5.38 20.02
C PRO A 27 26.40 -5.26 19.41
N PRO A 28 26.50 -5.13 18.08
CA PRO A 28 27.77 -4.99 17.34
C PRO A 28 28.62 -3.85 17.88
N GLN A 29 28.01 -2.70 18.15
CA GLN A 29 28.65 -1.45 18.51
C GLN A 29 29.47 -1.59 19.81
N VAL A 30 29.05 -2.46 20.71
CA VAL A 30 29.76 -2.74 21.96
C VAL A 30 30.88 -3.77 21.73
N GLY A 31 30.70 -4.73 20.83
CA GLY A 31 31.71 -5.75 20.50
C GLY A 31 32.82 -5.26 19.56
N THR A 32 32.55 -4.29 18.69
CA THR A 32 33.55 -3.72 17.78
C THR A 32 34.51 -2.77 18.50
N ALA A 33 34.10 -2.12 19.59
CA ALA A 33 34.99 -1.27 20.39
C ALA A 33 36.18 -2.05 20.97
N THR A 34 36.03 -3.35 21.23
CA THR A 34 37.16 -4.22 21.62
C THR A 34 38.03 -4.70 20.46
N ALA A 35 37.55 -4.61 19.21
CA ALA A 35 38.25 -5.11 18.02
C ALA A 35 38.89 -3.99 17.18
N THR A 36 38.47 -2.73 17.34
CA THR A 36 38.90 -1.60 16.51
C THR A 36 39.75 -0.61 17.31
N ALA A 37 40.91 -1.07 17.80
CA ALA A 37 42.05 -0.21 18.06
C ALA A 37 42.96 -0.20 16.81
N THR A 38 42.41 0.22 15.66
CA THR A 38 43.19 0.50 14.45
C THR A 38 42.59 1.74 13.80
N PRO A 39 43.31 2.88 13.73
CA PRO A 39 42.79 4.09 13.11
C PRO A 39 42.70 3.90 11.59
N SER A 40 41.50 3.60 11.09
CA SER A 40 41.25 3.60 9.65
C SER A 40 41.11 5.05 9.17
N ARG A 41 42.20 5.51 8.55
CA ARG A 41 42.36 6.79 7.87
C ARG A 41 41.29 6.97 6.79
N ALA A 42 40.59 8.11 6.84
CA ALA A 42 39.66 8.56 5.82
C ALA A 42 40.31 8.52 4.42
N PRO A 43 39.64 7.99 3.38
CA PRO A 43 40.13 8.09 2.01
C PRO A 43 39.96 9.53 1.50
N PRO A 44 40.93 10.06 0.71
CA PRO A 44 40.83 11.40 0.13
C PRO A 44 39.71 11.48 -0.92
N PRO A 45 39.09 12.66 -1.12
CA PRO A 45 38.04 12.83 -2.11
C PRO A 45 38.58 12.64 -3.54
N ALA A 46 37.94 11.77 -4.31
CA ALA A 46 38.21 11.59 -5.73
C ALA A 46 37.50 12.69 -6.53
N THR A 47 38.28 13.57 -7.15
CA THR A 47 37.81 14.59 -8.11
C THR A 47 37.50 13.91 -9.45
N ILE A 48 36.25 13.95 -9.89
CA ILE A 48 35.86 13.53 -11.25
C ILE A 48 35.64 14.80 -12.08
N GLN A 49 36.49 15.02 -13.08
CA GLN A 49 36.30 16.07 -14.09
C GLN A 49 35.45 15.49 -15.23
N ILE A 50 34.25 16.04 -15.44
CA ILE A 50 33.41 15.71 -16.59
C ILE A 50 33.68 16.79 -17.64
N ALA A 51 34.37 16.43 -18.71
CA ALA A 51 34.48 17.29 -19.90
C ALA A 51 33.26 17.05 -20.78
N GLU A 52 32.48 18.10 -21.02
CA GLU A 52 31.39 18.06 -22.00
C GLU A 52 31.99 17.97 -23.42
N ASN A 53 31.74 16.85 -24.10
CA ASN A 53 32.12 16.69 -25.50
C ASN A 53 30.93 17.13 -26.37
N THR A 54 30.78 18.44 -26.56
CA THR A 54 29.88 19.00 -27.58
C THR A 54 30.70 19.61 -28.69
N SER A 55 30.68 18.93 -29.84
CA SER A 55 31.27 19.43 -31.07
C SER A 55 30.49 20.64 -31.61
N SER A 56 31.29 21.61 -32.07
CA SER A 56 31.08 22.57 -33.16
C SER A 56 30.23 23.83 -32.97
N ALA A 57 30.93 24.95 -33.21
CA ALA A 57 30.49 26.27 -33.64
C ALA A 57 29.81 27.17 -32.59
N ASP A 58 30.62 27.83 -31.75
CA ASP A 58 30.52 29.27 -31.52
C ASP A 58 31.76 29.75 -30.74
N LEU A 59 32.37 30.84 -31.20
CA LEU A 59 33.47 31.51 -30.51
C LEU A 59 32.87 32.49 -29.49
N ASN A 60 33.27 32.32 -28.23
CA ASN A 60 33.07 33.24 -27.11
C ASN A 60 31.80 33.01 -26.26
N ALA A 61 31.86 32.01 -25.37
CA ALA A 61 31.03 31.96 -24.16
C ALA A 61 31.90 31.50 -22.97
N GLY A 62 31.98 32.35 -21.94
CA GLY A 62 32.78 32.10 -20.74
C GLY A 62 32.33 30.86 -19.99
N ALA A 63 33.28 29.96 -19.71
CA ALA A 63 33.08 28.80 -18.85
C ALA A 63 32.71 29.27 -17.43
N SER A 64 31.43 29.11 -17.07
CA SER A 64 30.97 29.28 -15.69
C SER A 64 31.06 27.94 -14.98
N THR A 65 32.14 27.75 -14.22
CA THR A 65 32.31 26.61 -13.32
C THR A 65 31.29 26.72 -12.18
N THR A 66 30.27 25.86 -12.20
CA THR A 66 29.33 25.75 -11.08
C THR A 66 29.80 24.62 -10.16
N GLU A 67 30.33 24.97 -8.99
CA GLU A 67 30.67 24.02 -7.93
C GLU A 67 29.38 23.55 -7.24
N ILE A 68 28.89 22.37 -7.61
CA ILE A 68 27.83 21.69 -6.88
C ILE A 68 28.52 20.75 -5.89
N SER A 69 28.48 21.09 -4.60
CA SER A 69 28.85 20.17 -3.52
C SER A 69 27.77 19.09 -3.43
N VAL A 70 27.91 18.05 -4.24
CA VAL A 70 27.11 16.83 -4.13
C VAL A 70 27.70 16.06 -2.96
N GLU A 71 27.03 16.09 -1.80
CA GLU A 71 27.24 15.03 -0.82
C GLU A 71 27.05 13.69 -1.55
N PRO A 72 28.04 12.77 -1.47
CA PRO A 72 27.91 11.49 -2.14
C PRO A 72 26.64 10.81 -1.66
N PRO A 73 25.88 10.14 -2.55
CA PRO A 73 24.76 9.33 -2.11
C PRO A 73 25.33 8.31 -1.13
N LEU A 74 24.89 8.40 0.12
CA LEU A 74 25.10 7.37 1.12
C LEU A 74 24.33 6.14 0.62
N ASP A 75 24.94 5.38 -0.29
CA ASP A 75 24.60 4.00 -0.57
C ASP A 75 24.89 3.20 0.72
N ALA A 76 23.98 3.34 1.68
CA ALA A 76 23.96 2.65 2.94
C ALA A 76 23.53 1.19 2.70
N THR A 77 24.37 0.41 2.07
CA THR A 77 24.29 -1.06 2.04
C THR A 77 25.71 -1.56 1.75
N SER A 78 26.60 -1.70 2.74
CA SER A 78 26.70 -2.97 3.48
C SER A 78 27.80 -2.89 4.56
N GLN A 79 27.73 -1.93 5.48
CA GLN A 79 28.29 -2.22 6.81
C GLN A 79 27.22 -3.00 7.58
N ALA A 80 27.13 -4.29 7.27
CA ALA A 80 26.49 -5.25 8.16
C ALA A 80 27.57 -5.90 9.04
N PRO A 81 28.07 -5.27 10.11
CA PRO A 81 28.26 -6.06 11.30
C PRO A 81 26.86 -6.30 11.90
N ALA A 82 26.69 -7.33 12.74
CA ALA A 82 25.75 -7.34 13.89
C ALA A 82 24.88 -8.59 14.01
N TRP A 83 25.20 -9.39 15.02
CA TRP A 83 24.56 -10.65 15.42
C TRP A 83 24.74 -11.80 14.41
N LYS A 84 25.36 -12.91 14.86
CA LYS A 84 25.52 -14.16 14.07
C LYS A 84 24.20 -14.62 13.43
N LYS A 85 23.07 -14.41 14.12
CA LYS A 85 21.70 -14.59 13.64
C LYS A 85 20.80 -13.57 14.34
N ASN A 86 19.98 -12.83 13.59
CA ASN A 86 19.01 -11.89 14.17
C ASN A 86 17.94 -12.68 14.96
N PRO A 87 17.76 -12.44 16.27
CA PRO A 87 16.82 -13.20 17.09
C PRO A 87 15.34 -12.89 16.81
N PHE A 88 15.06 -11.85 16.01
CA PHE A 88 13.71 -11.37 15.70
C PHE A 88 13.17 -11.88 14.36
N LEU A 89 14.03 -12.45 13.51
CA LEU A 89 13.62 -12.99 12.22
C LEU A 89 13.48 -14.52 12.28
N PRO A 90 12.49 -15.10 11.58
CA PRO A 90 12.48 -16.53 11.35
C PRO A 90 13.72 -16.92 10.53
N PHE A 91 14.26 -18.11 10.78
CA PHE A 91 15.39 -18.62 10.02
C PHE A 91 15.02 -19.95 9.37
N ARG A 92 15.49 -20.15 8.14
CA ARG A 92 15.36 -21.43 7.45
C ARG A 92 16.56 -22.29 7.80
N ASN A 93 16.31 -23.52 8.26
CA ASN A 93 17.39 -24.47 8.49
C ASN A 93 17.94 -24.96 7.13
N PRO A 94 19.25 -24.81 6.84
CA PRO A 94 19.80 -25.19 5.56
C PRO A 94 19.78 -26.71 5.31
N SER A 95 19.84 -27.55 6.35
CA SER A 95 19.86 -29.01 6.18
C SER A 95 18.47 -29.61 6.00
N THR A 96 17.49 -29.17 6.79
CA THR A 96 16.11 -29.71 6.75
C THR A 96 15.17 -28.90 5.87
N GLY A 97 15.55 -27.68 5.47
CA GLY A 97 14.71 -26.77 4.70
C GLY A 97 13.54 -26.14 5.48
N ASN A 98 13.32 -26.56 6.73
CA ASN A 98 12.22 -26.10 7.58
C ASN A 98 12.45 -24.69 8.12
N TRP A 99 11.38 -23.90 8.20
CA TRP A 99 11.40 -22.58 8.83
C TRP A 99 11.22 -22.70 10.33
N HIS A 100 12.19 -22.21 11.08
CA HIS A 100 12.07 -22.04 12.51
C HIS A 100 11.50 -20.66 12.85
N PRO A 101 10.59 -20.58 13.84
CA PRO A 101 10.08 -19.30 14.31
C PRO A 101 11.21 -18.45 14.90
N PRO A 102 11.05 -17.12 14.96
CA PRO A 102 12.02 -16.26 15.62
C PRO A 102 12.14 -16.62 17.11
N HIS A 103 13.34 -16.44 17.69
CA HIS A 103 13.59 -16.68 19.12
C HIS A 103 12.68 -15.84 20.03
N PHE A 104 12.29 -14.65 19.57
CA PHE A 104 11.28 -13.81 20.21
C PHE A 104 10.07 -13.67 19.30
N SER A 105 8.89 -14.00 19.80
CA SER A 105 7.62 -13.77 19.10
C SER A 105 7.36 -12.27 18.89
N LEU A 106 6.51 -11.91 17.92
CA LEU A 106 6.21 -10.51 17.59
C LEU A 106 5.69 -9.70 18.79
N ARG A 107 4.98 -10.34 19.74
CA ARG A 107 4.58 -9.72 21.01
C ARG A 107 5.80 -9.38 21.88
N ARG A 108 6.68 -10.36 22.10
CA ARG A 108 7.90 -10.16 22.90
C ARG A 108 8.84 -9.13 22.26
N GLN A 109 8.94 -9.11 20.94
CA GLN A 109 9.66 -8.08 20.19
C GLN A 109 9.07 -6.70 20.52
N ALA A 110 7.75 -6.53 20.39
CA ALA A 110 7.10 -5.26 20.68
C ALA A 110 7.31 -4.81 22.15
N ASP A 111 7.26 -5.73 23.11
CA ASP A 111 7.56 -5.41 24.51
C ASP A 111 9.00 -4.91 24.69
N LEU A 112 9.98 -5.56 24.04
CA LEU A 112 11.38 -5.13 24.08
C LEU A 112 11.56 -3.75 23.43
N PHE A 113 10.93 -3.51 22.28
CA PHE A 113 10.98 -2.20 21.61
C PHE A 113 10.30 -1.10 22.41
N LYS A 114 9.20 -1.39 23.12
CA LYS A 114 8.57 -0.43 24.04
C LYS A 114 9.50 -0.05 25.18
N LEU A 115 10.16 -1.03 25.80
CA LEU A 115 11.15 -0.77 26.86
C LEU A 115 12.37 -0.02 26.29
N ALA A 116 12.89 -0.44 25.14
CA ALA A 116 14.05 0.20 24.52
C ALA A 116 13.76 1.65 24.12
N ALA A 117 12.56 1.95 23.63
CA ALA A 117 12.13 3.31 23.36
C ALA A 117 12.04 4.16 24.65
N ALA A 118 11.46 3.61 25.73
CA ALA A 118 11.34 4.32 27.00
C ALA A 118 12.70 4.63 27.65
N HIS A 119 13.72 3.79 27.43
CA HIS A 119 15.07 3.97 27.96
C HIS A 119 16.06 4.51 26.93
N HIS A 120 15.60 4.96 25.76
CA HIS A 120 16.43 5.50 24.67
C HIS A 120 17.56 4.57 24.19
N VAL A 121 17.35 3.25 24.27
CA VAL A 121 18.30 2.20 23.84
C VAL A 121 17.87 1.55 22.52
N LEU A 122 16.97 2.21 21.79
CA LEU A 122 16.41 1.73 20.53
C LEU A 122 17.48 1.44 19.46
N PRO A 123 18.50 2.30 19.23
CA PRO A 123 19.50 2.07 18.19
C PRO A 123 20.38 0.84 18.43
N LEU A 124 20.44 0.34 19.68
CA LEU A 124 21.17 -0.88 20.01
C LEU A 124 20.37 -2.15 19.68
N MET A 125 19.09 -2.04 19.33
CA MET A 125 18.23 -3.17 19.01
C MET A 125 18.46 -3.69 17.58
N PRO A 126 18.31 -5.02 17.34
CA PRO A 126 18.32 -5.54 15.99
C PRO A 126 17.18 -5.01 15.13
N PRO A 127 17.39 -4.92 13.80
CA PRO A 127 16.34 -4.54 12.87
C PRO A 127 15.18 -5.56 12.95
N SER A 128 13.95 -5.05 13.02
CA SER A 128 12.74 -5.87 13.14
C SER A 128 11.54 -5.16 12.51
N PRO A 129 10.53 -5.91 12.03
CA PRO A 129 9.24 -5.31 11.63
C PRO A 129 8.52 -4.54 12.74
N LYS A 130 8.93 -4.69 14.01
CA LYS A 130 8.36 -3.96 15.15
C LYS A 130 9.14 -2.70 15.55
N HIS A 131 10.30 -2.44 14.92
CA HIS A 131 11.08 -1.23 15.15
C HIS A 131 10.26 0.02 14.77
N PRO A 132 10.18 1.06 15.62
CA PRO A 132 9.33 2.23 15.36
C PRO A 132 9.78 2.99 14.10
N GLU A 133 11.08 3.27 13.94
CA GLU A 133 11.62 3.96 12.75
C GLU A 133 11.32 3.19 11.45
N THR A 134 11.56 1.88 11.42
CA THR A 134 11.23 1.04 10.25
C THR A 134 9.73 1.02 9.96
N LYS A 135 8.88 1.12 10.98
CA LYS A 135 7.42 1.19 10.78
C LYS A 135 6.99 2.55 10.23
N GLU A 136 7.63 3.62 10.67
CA GLU A 136 7.39 4.98 10.19
C GLU A 136 7.86 5.13 8.75
N GLN A 137 9.09 4.70 8.44
CA GLN A 137 9.64 4.68 7.09
C GLN A 137 8.71 3.93 6.11
N LYS A 138 8.26 2.72 6.48
CA LYS A 138 7.30 1.95 5.66
C LYS A 138 5.96 2.65 5.48
N ARG A 139 5.49 3.40 6.48
CA ARG A 139 4.24 4.18 6.36
C ARG A 139 4.41 5.37 5.44
N ILE A 140 5.55 6.04 5.49
CA ILE A 140 5.88 7.17 4.62
C ILE A 140 6.02 6.70 3.17
N GLU A 141 6.78 5.63 2.95
CA GLU A 141 7.06 5.08 1.62
C GLU A 141 5.79 4.52 0.95
N HIS A 142 5.01 3.72 1.67
CA HIS A 142 3.91 2.96 1.09
C HIS A 142 2.51 3.54 1.34
N GLY A 143 2.35 4.41 2.34
CA GLY A 143 1.05 4.94 2.75
C GLY A 143 0.04 3.89 3.22
N LEU A 144 -1.24 4.27 3.24
CA LEU A 144 -2.34 3.35 3.53
C LEU A 144 -2.63 2.48 2.31
N ARG A 145 -2.62 1.15 2.47
CA ARG A 145 -2.81 0.18 1.38
C ARG A 145 -4.05 -0.71 1.53
N VAL A 146 -5.00 -0.30 2.37
CA VAL A 146 -6.25 -1.04 2.59
C VAL A 146 -7.11 -1.02 1.32
N LYS A 147 -7.75 -2.12 0.97
CA LYS A 147 -8.59 -2.19 -0.24
C LYS A 147 -9.75 -1.19 -0.15
N GLY A 148 -9.90 -0.36 -1.18
CA GLY A 148 -10.95 0.66 -1.28
C GLY A 148 -10.53 2.04 -0.78
N THR A 149 -9.83 2.14 0.35
CA THR A 149 -9.41 3.41 0.97
C THR A 149 -7.93 3.72 0.85
N GLY A 150 -7.12 2.74 0.43
CA GLY A 150 -5.69 2.92 0.23
C GLY A 150 -5.36 3.82 -0.95
N VAL A 151 -4.14 4.36 -0.96
CA VAL A 151 -3.65 5.22 -2.04
C VAL A 151 -3.78 4.48 -3.38
N GLY A 152 -4.43 5.13 -4.36
CA GLY A 152 -4.70 4.55 -5.68
C GLY A 152 -5.81 3.48 -5.73
N GLN A 153 -6.50 3.18 -4.62
CA GLN A 153 -7.68 2.31 -4.62
C GLN A 153 -8.98 3.12 -4.71
N ARG A 154 -10.01 2.51 -5.27
CA ARG A 154 -11.36 3.08 -5.33
C ARG A 154 -12.35 2.23 -4.55
N VAL A 155 -13.24 2.87 -3.80
CA VAL A 155 -14.33 2.22 -3.08
C VAL A 155 -15.31 1.60 -4.08
N LYS A 156 -15.77 0.37 -3.81
CA LYS A 156 -16.69 -0.38 -4.69
C LYS A 156 -18.10 0.23 -4.75
N GLY A 157 -18.52 0.95 -3.71
CA GLY A 157 -19.90 1.39 -3.50
C GLY A 157 -20.82 0.24 -3.07
N LYS A 158 -21.93 0.55 -2.41
CA LYS A 158 -22.97 -0.43 -2.07
C LYS A 158 -23.76 -0.82 -3.33
N TYR A 159 -24.44 -1.97 -3.29
CA TYR A 159 -25.19 -2.45 -4.46
C TYR A 159 -26.25 -1.44 -4.93
N TRP A 160 -27.01 -0.85 -4.00
CA TRP A 160 -28.03 0.13 -4.33
C TRP A 160 -27.46 1.42 -4.92
N GLU A 161 -26.29 1.91 -4.46
CA GLU A 161 -25.59 3.06 -5.05
C GLU A 161 -25.20 2.78 -6.50
N ARG A 162 -24.62 1.60 -6.76
CA ARG A 162 -24.21 1.20 -8.11
C ARG A 162 -25.39 1.07 -9.07
N THR A 163 -26.54 0.57 -8.60
CA THR A 163 -27.74 0.35 -9.44
C THR A 163 -28.70 1.53 -9.47
N LEU A 164 -28.48 2.58 -8.67
CA LEU A 164 -29.44 3.67 -8.48
C LEU A 164 -29.77 4.36 -9.81
N LYS A 165 -28.73 4.66 -10.61
CA LYS A 165 -28.88 5.31 -11.90
C LYS A 165 -29.76 4.49 -12.85
N THR A 166 -29.46 3.20 -13.01
CA THR A 166 -30.25 2.27 -13.82
C THR A 166 -31.69 2.13 -13.32
N ARG A 167 -31.90 2.10 -12.00
CA ARG A 167 -33.25 2.05 -11.40
C ARG A 167 -34.05 3.33 -11.64
N LEU A 168 -33.40 4.50 -11.66
CA LEU A 168 -34.06 5.77 -11.95
C LEU A 168 -34.39 5.91 -13.45
N GLU A 169 -33.49 5.47 -14.33
CA GLU A 169 -33.71 5.47 -15.78
C GLU A 169 -34.86 4.53 -16.19
N THR A 170 -34.89 3.32 -15.62
CA THR A 170 -36.00 2.38 -15.84
C THR A 170 -37.34 2.93 -15.35
N ARG A 171 -37.35 3.60 -14.18
CA ARG A 171 -38.55 4.31 -13.69
C ARG A 171 -38.97 5.43 -14.64
N ARG A 172 -38.03 6.25 -15.12
CA ARG A 172 -38.30 7.35 -16.06
C ARG A 172 -38.92 6.82 -17.36
N LYS A 173 -38.29 5.83 -18.00
CA LYS A 173 -38.79 5.22 -19.25
C LYS A 173 -40.18 4.61 -19.06
N ALA A 174 -40.43 3.95 -17.93
CA ALA A 174 -41.75 3.39 -17.62
C ALA A 174 -42.83 4.48 -17.48
N MET A 175 -42.51 5.61 -16.84
CA MET A 175 -43.44 6.74 -16.71
C MET A 175 -43.70 7.42 -18.05
N GLU A 176 -42.68 7.57 -18.90
CA GLU A 176 -42.82 8.11 -20.26
C GLU A 176 -43.71 7.20 -21.14
N ALA A 177 -43.58 5.87 -21.02
CA ALA A 177 -44.40 4.90 -21.77
C ALA A 177 -45.79 4.61 -21.15
N MET A 178 -46.05 5.06 -19.93
CA MET A 178 -47.28 4.74 -19.19
C MET A 178 -48.56 5.28 -19.87
N PRO A 179 -48.62 6.53 -20.38
CA PRO A 179 -49.82 7.06 -21.03
C PRO A 179 -50.24 6.23 -22.25
N ASP A 180 -49.27 5.85 -23.08
CA ASP A 180 -49.51 5.05 -24.28
C ASP A 180 -50.04 3.66 -23.94
N MET A 181 -49.44 3.04 -22.91
CA MET A 181 -49.87 1.74 -22.40
C MET A 181 -51.31 1.80 -21.88
N VAL A 182 -51.67 2.86 -21.14
CA VAL A 182 -53.04 3.06 -20.64
C VAL A 182 -54.04 3.24 -21.79
N ASN A 183 -53.69 4.00 -22.83
CA ASN A 183 -54.55 4.19 -24.00
C ASN A 183 -54.81 2.86 -24.72
N LEU A 184 -53.76 2.10 -25.02
CA LEU A 184 -53.89 0.78 -25.63
C LEU A 184 -54.72 -0.19 -24.79
N TRP A 185 -54.54 -0.16 -23.46
CA TRP A 185 -55.32 -1.00 -22.55
C TRP A 185 -56.82 -0.65 -22.56
N ARG A 186 -57.16 0.64 -22.63
CA ARG A 186 -58.54 1.12 -22.76
C ARG A 186 -59.14 0.72 -24.11
N GLU A 187 -58.44 0.98 -25.21
CA GLU A 187 -58.85 0.64 -26.57
C GLU A 187 -59.13 -0.86 -26.75
N ARG A 188 -58.29 -1.71 -26.14
CA ARG A 188 -58.44 -3.18 -26.18
C ARG A 188 -59.59 -3.70 -25.30
N GLY A 189 -60.29 -2.83 -24.58
CA GLY A 189 -61.45 -3.19 -23.76
C GLY A 189 -61.09 -3.67 -22.35
N HIS A 190 -60.25 -2.91 -21.63
CA HIS A 190 -59.97 -3.08 -20.19
C HIS A 190 -59.57 -4.51 -19.80
N GLY A 191 -58.68 -5.13 -20.57
CA GLY A 191 -58.11 -6.43 -20.25
C GLY A 191 -58.73 -7.65 -20.95
N ARG A 192 -59.87 -7.53 -21.66
CA ARG A 192 -60.49 -8.68 -22.36
C ARG A 192 -59.59 -9.34 -23.42
N GLY A 193 -58.63 -8.60 -23.99
CA GLY A 193 -57.65 -9.11 -24.96
C GLY A 193 -56.19 -8.87 -24.56
N TRP A 194 -55.92 -8.54 -23.29
CA TRP A 194 -54.58 -8.19 -22.83
C TRP A 194 -53.77 -9.46 -22.50
N LYS A 195 -52.64 -9.67 -23.18
CA LYS A 195 -51.76 -10.83 -22.95
C LYS A 195 -50.43 -10.45 -22.29
N LYS A 196 -50.13 -9.15 -22.15
CA LYS A 196 -48.84 -8.62 -21.69
C LYS A 196 -48.86 -8.32 -20.19
N PHE A 197 -49.09 -9.33 -19.36
CA PHE A 197 -49.05 -9.17 -17.90
C PHE A 197 -47.60 -9.13 -17.40
N PRO A 198 -47.28 -8.31 -16.38
CA PRO A 198 -45.97 -8.32 -15.77
C PRO A 198 -45.61 -9.72 -15.27
N ARG A 199 -44.46 -10.24 -15.70
CA ARG A 199 -43.91 -11.49 -15.17
C ARG A 199 -42.96 -11.14 -14.04
N GLY A 200 -42.93 -11.95 -12.97
CA GLY A 200 -42.13 -11.69 -11.77
C GLY A 200 -40.60 -11.75 -11.95
N LYS A 201 -40.07 -11.76 -13.19
CA LYS A 201 -38.63 -11.77 -13.48
C LYS A 201 -38.18 -10.37 -13.91
N PRO A 202 -37.52 -9.60 -13.02
CA PRO A 202 -37.03 -8.28 -13.37
C PRO A 202 -35.82 -8.41 -14.31
N GLY A 203 -35.97 -7.97 -15.57
CA GLY A 203 -34.83 -7.63 -16.43
C GLY A 203 -34.67 -8.36 -17.77
N GLN A 204 -35.66 -9.12 -18.26
CA GLN A 204 -35.51 -9.82 -19.56
C GLN A 204 -36.40 -9.34 -20.70
N GLU A 205 -37.42 -8.52 -20.45
CA GLU A 205 -38.32 -8.04 -21.52
C GLU A 205 -38.46 -6.53 -21.41
N GLU A 206 -38.06 -5.80 -22.45
CA GLU A 206 -38.50 -4.44 -22.71
C GLU A 206 -40.04 -4.48 -22.74
N VAL A 207 -40.66 -4.15 -21.61
CA VAL A 207 -42.11 -4.38 -21.40
C VAL A 207 -42.96 -3.67 -22.45
N PHE A 208 -42.44 -2.61 -23.07
CA PHE A 208 -43.04 -1.94 -24.23
C PHE A 208 -41.95 -1.24 -25.05
N ASP A 209 -41.66 -1.74 -26.25
CA ASP A 209 -40.82 -1.05 -27.23
C ASP A 209 -41.66 0.05 -27.91
N ALA A 210 -41.26 1.30 -27.69
CA ALA A 210 -41.94 2.50 -28.19
C ALA A 210 -41.85 2.64 -29.72
N GLY A 211 -41.02 1.85 -30.40
CA GLY A 211 -40.92 1.81 -31.87
C GLY A 211 -42.05 1.05 -32.57
N MET A 212 -42.85 0.25 -31.84
CA MET A 212 -43.88 -0.62 -32.43
C MET A 212 -45.18 0.10 -32.83
N ARG A 213 -45.26 1.42 -32.67
CA ARG A 213 -46.44 2.23 -33.04
C ARG A 213 -46.73 2.21 -34.55
N HIS A 214 -45.71 1.96 -35.36
CA HIS A 214 -45.80 2.03 -36.83
C HIS A 214 -45.83 0.67 -37.54
N ALA A 215 -45.61 -0.44 -36.82
CA ALA A 215 -45.60 -1.77 -37.43
C ALA A 215 -46.97 -2.48 -37.43
N TRP A 216 -47.93 -2.02 -36.61
CA TRP A 216 -49.15 -2.80 -36.31
C TRP A 216 -50.46 -2.17 -36.81
N VAL A 217 -50.39 -1.12 -37.64
CA VAL A 217 -51.57 -0.48 -38.25
C VAL A 217 -51.97 -1.14 -39.59
N HIS A 218 -51.18 -2.07 -40.14
CA HIS A 218 -51.47 -2.70 -41.44
C HIS A 218 -51.93 -4.17 -41.41
N GLU A 219 -52.02 -4.84 -40.26
CA GLU A 219 -52.75 -6.12 -40.19
C GLU A 219 -54.26 -5.86 -40.07
N ARG A 220 -54.84 -5.47 -41.21
CA ARG A 220 -56.28 -5.61 -41.46
C ARG A 220 -56.61 -7.09 -41.35
N ALA A 221 -57.62 -7.44 -40.56
CA ALA A 221 -58.14 -8.81 -40.51
C ALA A 221 -58.42 -9.32 -41.94
N PRO A 222 -58.12 -10.59 -42.27
CA PRO A 222 -58.55 -11.15 -43.54
C PRO A 222 -60.08 -11.04 -43.59
N SER A 223 -60.61 -10.33 -44.60
CA SER A 223 -62.05 -10.30 -44.85
C SER A 223 -62.49 -11.72 -45.14
N ALA A 224 -63.34 -12.27 -44.29
CA ALA A 224 -64.04 -13.49 -44.58
C ALA A 224 -65.10 -13.21 -45.65
N ALA A 225 -64.99 -13.94 -46.77
CA ALA A 225 -65.95 -14.15 -47.87
C ALA A 225 -66.77 -12.95 -48.38
#